data_AF-A0A7S2INZ2-F1
#
_entry.id   AF-A0A7S2INZ2-F1
#
_cell.length_a   1.000
_cell.length_b   1.000
_cell.length_c   1.000
_cell.angle_alpha   90.00
_cell.angle_beta   90.00
_cell.angle_gamma   90.00
#
_symmetry.space_group_name_H-M   'P 1'
#
loop_
_entity.id
_entity.type
_entity.pdbx_description
1 polymer ?
#
loop_
_entity_poly.entity_id
_entity_poly.type
_entity_poly.pdbx_seq_one_letter_code
_entity_poly.pdbx_strand_id
1 'polypeptide(L)'
;ARYPSQVPALLRATAACQTLVALLEDESPHLLCLAVRCLADLVADVSSRPAVRAEVVQRGELVRRLLEGDDDDIVEAGARLMLNIHGGAPGTPLGTRRRGPAAFAAPGAGPAAAWSGIWIGEMRYARGGERHAA
;
A
#
# COMPACT_ATOMS: atom_id res chain seq x y z
N ALA A 1 -11.20 0.65 24.55
CA ALA A 1 -10.50 1.41 23.49
C ALA A 1 -10.95 0.91 22.12
N ARG A 2 -11.74 1.69 21.36
CA ARG A 2 -12.30 1.31 20.03
C ARG A 2 -11.72 2.12 18.86
N TYR A 3 -10.78 3.01 19.16
CA TYR A 3 -10.30 4.04 18.23
C TYR A 3 -9.73 3.47 16.92
N PRO A 4 -8.80 2.49 16.89
CA PRO A 4 -8.21 2.03 15.61
C PRO A 4 -9.22 1.30 14.71
N SER A 5 -10.25 0.66 15.28
CA SER A 5 -11.30 -0.02 14.50
C SER A 5 -12.33 0.94 13.87
N GLN A 6 -12.45 2.17 14.37
CA GLN A 6 -13.44 3.14 13.89
C GLN A 6 -12.91 4.03 12.76
N VAL A 7 -11.58 4.13 12.60
CA VAL A 7 -10.94 4.97 11.59
C VAL A 7 -11.48 4.71 10.17
N PRO A 8 -11.63 3.46 9.69
CA PRO A 8 -12.16 3.23 8.33
C PRO A 8 -13.63 3.66 8.16
N ALA A 9 -14.44 3.59 9.22
CA ALA A 9 -15.82 4.04 9.18
C ALA A 9 -15.90 5.58 9.15
N LEU A 10 -15.05 6.26 9.94
CA LEU A 10 -14.95 7.72 9.95
C LEU A 10 -14.49 8.27 8.60
N LEU A 11 -13.44 7.68 8.01
CA LEU A 11 -12.93 8.08 6.70
C LEU A 11 -13.97 7.93 5.58
N ARG A 12 -14.85 6.92 5.67
CA ARG A 12 -15.97 6.76 4.73
C ARG A 12 -17.06 7.80 4.94
N ALA A 13 -17.39 8.13 6.19
CA ALA A 13 -18.44 9.09 6.52
C ALA A 13 -18.09 10.53 6.13
N THR A 14 -16.81 10.89 6.08
CA THR A 14 -16.36 12.28 5.87
C THR A 14 -15.90 12.60 4.45
N ALA A 15 -16.16 11.72 3.47
CA ALA A 15 -15.61 11.84 2.11
C ALA A 15 -14.06 11.98 2.10
N ALA A 16 -13.37 11.48 3.13
CA ALA A 16 -11.93 11.65 3.29
C ALA A 16 -11.13 11.08 2.11
N CYS A 17 -11.68 10.11 1.39
CA CYS A 17 -11.09 9.61 0.15
C CYS A 17 -10.82 10.72 -0.88
N GLN A 18 -11.76 11.64 -1.09
CA GLN A 18 -11.60 12.73 -2.07
C GLN A 18 -10.52 13.71 -1.61
N THR A 19 -10.50 14.04 -0.33
CA THR A 19 -9.44 14.88 0.26
C THR A 19 -8.07 14.22 0.14
N LEU A 20 -7.96 12.93 0.46
CA LEU A 20 -6.70 12.19 0.35
C LEU A 20 -6.22 12.10 -1.09
N VAL A 21 -7.13 11.95 -2.06
CA VAL A 21 -6.79 11.97 -3.48
C VAL A 21 -6.34 13.37 -3.93
N ALA A 22 -6.99 14.44 -3.46
CA ALA A 22 -6.57 15.80 -3.77
C ALA A 22 -5.17 16.13 -3.20
N LEU A 23 -4.82 15.59 -2.02
CA LEU A 23 -3.49 15.75 -1.42
C LEU A 23 -2.36 15.08 -2.22
N LEU A 24 -2.68 14.22 -3.18
CA LEU A 24 -1.65 13.65 -4.06
C LEU A 24 -1.06 14.69 -5.02
N GLU A 25 -1.78 15.78 -5.26
CA GLU A 25 -1.34 16.90 -6.12
C GLU A 25 -0.55 17.97 -5.32
N ASP A 26 -0.39 17.78 -4.01
CA ASP A 26 0.31 18.72 -3.14
C ASP A 26 1.83 18.68 -3.35
N GLU A 27 2.49 19.83 -3.20
CA GLU A 27 3.95 19.96 -3.35
C GLU A 27 4.71 19.42 -2.12
N SER A 28 4.04 19.26 -0.98
CA SER A 28 4.63 18.76 0.25
C SER A 28 4.84 17.25 0.19
N PRO A 29 6.10 16.76 0.19
CA PRO A 29 6.39 15.32 0.16
C PRO A 29 5.83 14.60 1.39
N HIS A 30 5.74 15.30 2.53
CA HIS A 30 5.18 14.74 3.77
C HIS A 30 3.67 14.52 3.68
N LEU A 31 2.92 15.48 3.12
CA LEU A 31 1.47 15.33 2.94
C LEU A 31 1.15 14.26 1.91
N LEU A 32 1.93 14.23 0.83
CA LEU A 32 1.82 13.25 -0.23
C LEU A 32 2.12 11.83 0.28
N CYS A 33 3.20 11.62 1.04
CA CYS A 33 3.51 10.33 1.66
C CYS A 33 2.39 9.86 2.61
N LEU A 34 1.88 10.76 3.46
CA LEU A 34 0.78 10.46 4.36
C LEU A 34 -0.49 10.09 3.60
N ALA A 35 -0.83 10.85 2.55
CA ALA A 35 -2.00 10.62 1.72
C ALA A 35 -1.94 9.24 1.03
N VAL A 36 -0.80 8.91 0.41
CA VAL A 36 -0.60 7.61 -0.24
C VAL A 36 -0.71 6.46 0.76
N ARG A 37 -0.12 6.59 1.96
CA ARG A 37 -0.22 5.57 3.01
C ARG A 37 -1.66 5.38 3.48
N CYS A 38 -2.40 6.48 3.71
CA CYS A 38 -3.81 6.42 4.10
C CYS A 38 -4.68 5.79 3.01
N LEU A 39 -4.44 6.11 1.73
CA LEU A 39 -5.14 5.48 0.61
C LEU A 39 -4.82 3.99 0.54
N ALA A 40 -3.54 3.60 0.68
CA ALA A 40 -3.12 2.20 0.68
C ALA A 40 -3.80 1.39 1.80
N ASP A 41 -3.95 1.98 2.99
CA ASP A 41 -4.68 1.36 4.09
C ASP A 41 -6.19 1.32 3.85
N LEU A 42 -6.76 2.34 3.20
CA LEU A 42 -8.18 2.39 2.86
C LEU A 42 -8.54 1.31 1.85
N VAL A 43 -7.73 1.13 0.78
CA VAL A 43 -7.97 0.10 -0.24
C VAL A 43 -7.63 -1.32 0.22
N ALA A 44 -7.04 -1.49 1.40
CA ALA A 44 -6.91 -2.81 2.00
C ALA A 44 -8.30 -3.41 2.29
N ASP A 45 -9.30 -2.59 2.62
CA ASP A 45 -10.71 -2.99 2.71
C ASP A 45 -11.31 -3.20 1.30
N VAL A 46 -11.97 -4.32 1.07
CA VAL A 46 -12.52 -4.69 -0.25
C VAL A 46 -13.64 -3.73 -0.68
N SER A 47 -14.40 -3.20 0.27
CA SER A 47 -15.59 -2.38 -0.01
C SER A 47 -15.26 -1.00 -0.60
N SER A 48 -14.10 -0.45 -0.28
CA SER A 48 -13.64 0.88 -0.70
C SER A 48 -12.81 0.86 -2.00
N ARG A 49 -12.27 -0.30 -2.40
CA ARG A 49 -11.38 -0.44 -3.57
C ARG A 49 -11.95 0.13 -4.87
N PRO A 50 -13.21 -0.11 -5.28
CA PRO A 50 -13.68 0.32 -6.59
C PRO A 50 -13.66 1.84 -6.77
N ALA A 51 -14.08 2.58 -5.74
CA ALA A 51 -14.11 4.04 -5.76
C ALA A 51 -12.70 4.63 -5.81
N VAL A 52 -11.79 4.16 -4.94
CA VAL A 52 -10.40 4.63 -4.94
C VAL A 52 -9.70 4.26 -6.25
N ARG A 53 -9.95 3.06 -6.78
CA ARG A 53 -9.39 2.62 -8.05
C ARG A 53 -9.77 3.55 -9.20
N ALA A 54 -11.04 3.95 -9.31
CA ALA A 54 -11.48 4.85 -10.36
C ALA A 54 -10.73 6.20 -10.30
N GLU A 55 -10.63 6.79 -9.11
CA GLU A 55 -9.96 8.06 -8.88
C GLU A 55 -8.44 7.99 -9.16
N VAL A 56 -7.79 6.91 -8.72
CA VAL A 56 -6.35 6.69 -8.91
C VAL A 56 -6.02 6.42 -10.38
N VAL A 57 -6.83 5.64 -11.08
CA VAL A 57 -6.67 5.37 -12.52
C VAL A 57 -6.86 6.64 -13.34
N GLN A 58 -7.84 7.48 -12.99
CA GLN A 58 -8.04 8.77 -13.65
C GLN A 58 -6.81 9.69 -13.51
N ARG A 59 -6.05 9.54 -12.42
CA ARG A 59 -4.82 10.29 -12.14
C ARG A 59 -3.55 9.50 -12.45
N GLY A 60 -3.59 8.60 -13.44
CA GLY A 60 -2.49 7.69 -13.75
C GLY A 60 -1.12 8.35 -13.93
N GLU A 61 -1.06 9.57 -14.48
CA GLU A 61 0.19 10.33 -14.60
C GLU A 61 0.79 10.70 -13.24
N LEU A 62 -0.05 11.08 -12.28
CA LEU A 62 0.39 11.41 -10.93
C LEU A 62 0.97 10.17 -10.26
N VAL A 63 0.25 9.05 -10.33
CA VAL A 63 0.70 7.77 -9.78
C VAL A 63 2.02 7.36 -10.40
N ARG A 64 2.20 7.56 -11.70
CA ARG A 64 3.47 7.30 -12.38
C ARG A 64 4.61 8.16 -11.81
N ARG A 65 4.40 9.47 -11.62
CA ARG A 65 5.39 10.36 -10.98
C ARG A 65 5.74 9.93 -9.56
N LEU A 66 4.77 9.44 -8.78
CA LEU A 66 5.03 8.91 -7.43
C LEU A 66 5.93 7.67 -7.46
N LEU A 67 5.73 6.78 -8.43
CA LEU A 67 6.47 5.53 -8.55
C LEU A 67 7.86 5.69 -9.19
N GLU A 68 8.05 6.75 -9.98
CA GLU A 68 9.32 7.09 -10.63
C GLU A 68 10.14 8.13 -9.83
N GLY A 69 9.67 8.54 -8.65
CA GLY A 69 10.35 9.53 -7.81
C GLY A 69 11.58 9.00 -7.09
N ASP A 70 12.38 9.91 -6.52
CA ASP A 70 13.63 9.59 -5.81
C ASP A 70 13.42 9.24 -4.32
N ASP A 71 12.20 9.39 -3.79
CA ASP A 71 11.87 9.13 -2.39
C ASP A 71 11.36 7.69 -2.23
N ASP A 72 12.22 6.82 -1.70
CA ASP A 72 11.94 5.39 -1.47
C ASP A 72 10.66 5.15 -0.63
N ASP A 73 10.39 6.00 0.36
CA ASP A 73 9.22 5.85 1.23
C ASP A 73 7.91 6.10 0.46
N ILE A 74 7.93 7.08 -0.45
CA ILE A 74 6.80 7.41 -1.33
C ILE A 74 6.61 6.31 -2.38
N VAL A 75 7.69 5.85 -2.99
CA VAL A 75 7.67 4.77 -4.00
C VAL A 75 7.13 3.48 -3.37
N GLU A 76 7.60 3.09 -2.19
CA GLU A 76 7.09 1.91 -1.47
C GLU A 76 5.59 2.05 -1.17
N ALA A 77 5.17 3.20 -0.64
CA ALA A 77 3.77 3.45 -0.33
C ALA A 77 2.89 3.41 -1.59
N GLY A 78 3.37 3.98 -2.70
CA GLY A 78 2.70 3.96 -4.00
C GLY A 78 2.58 2.55 -4.57
N ALA A 79 3.65 1.77 -4.50
CA ALA A 79 3.65 0.37 -4.93
C ALA A 79 2.64 -0.45 -4.11
N ARG A 80 2.60 -0.24 -2.78
CA ARG A 80 1.63 -0.89 -1.90
C ARG A 80 0.19 -0.49 -2.22
N LEU A 81 -0.07 0.79 -2.52
CA LEU A 81 -1.37 1.27 -2.98
C LEU A 81 -1.81 0.53 -4.25
N MET A 82 -0.92 0.45 -5.25
CA MET A 82 -1.21 -0.26 -6.51
C MET A 82 -1.49 -1.75 -6.28
N LEU A 83 -0.66 -2.42 -5.48
CA LEU A 83 -0.87 -3.82 -5.11
C LEU A 83 -2.22 -4.04 -4.41
N ASN A 84 -2.62 -3.16 -3.50
CA ASN A 84 -3.90 -3.30 -2.81
C ASN A 84 -5.11 -3.03 -3.71
N ILE A 85 -5.00 -2.07 -4.64
CA ILE A 85 -6.02 -1.80 -5.67
C ILE A 85 -6.19 -3.02 -6.58
N HIS A 86 -5.09 -3.67 -6.97
CA HIS A 86 -5.07 -4.81 -7.89
C HIS A 86 -5.18 -6.18 -7.19
N GLY A 87 -5.12 -6.22 -5.85
CA GLY A 87 -5.08 -7.47 -5.10
C GLY A 87 -6.35 -8.32 -5.22
N GLY A 88 -7.47 -7.79 -5.71
CA GLY A 88 -8.66 -8.58 -6.04
C GLY A 88 -8.63 -9.26 -7.43
N ALA A 89 -7.59 -9.05 -8.22
CA ALA A 89 -7.47 -9.66 -9.54
C ALA A 89 -7.03 -11.14 -9.43
N PRO A 90 -7.58 -12.05 -10.24
CA PRO A 90 -7.16 -13.44 -10.24
C PRO A 90 -5.66 -13.52 -10.59
N GLY A 91 -4.86 -14.13 -9.69
CA GLY A 91 -3.41 -14.33 -9.86
C GLY A 91 -2.50 -13.48 -8.96
N THR A 92 -3.04 -12.52 -8.19
CA THR A 92 -2.21 -11.65 -7.34
C THR A 92 -2.11 -12.19 -5.90
N PRO A 93 -0.91 -12.47 -5.34
CA PRO A 93 -0.79 -12.89 -3.95
C PRO A 93 -1.17 -11.74 -3.01
N LEU A 94 -2.28 -11.91 -2.29
CA LEU A 94 -2.77 -10.95 -1.29
C LEU A 94 -2.32 -11.34 0.12
N GLY A 95 -1.69 -10.40 0.82
CA GLY A 95 -1.70 -10.40 2.29
C GLY A 95 -0.39 -10.02 2.94
N THR A 96 0.00 -8.74 2.89
CA THR A 96 0.94 -8.21 3.89
C THR A 96 0.16 -7.91 5.17
N ARG A 97 0.36 -8.75 6.20
CA ARG A 97 -0.12 -8.45 7.56
C ARG A 97 0.53 -7.14 8.01
N ARG A 98 -0.31 -6.18 8.39
CA ARG A 98 0.06 -4.88 8.97
C ARG A 98 1.19 -5.03 10.00
N ARG A 99 2.34 -4.39 9.78
CA ARG A 99 3.26 -4.01 10.86
C ARG A 99 3.00 -2.53 11.13
N GLY A 100 2.49 -2.22 12.33
CA GLY A 100 2.27 -0.85 12.76
C GLY A 100 3.58 -0.07 12.91
N PRO A 101 3.52 1.26 13.08
CA PRO A 101 4.71 2.10 13.20
C PRO A 101 5.52 1.68 14.43
N ALA A 102 6.75 1.20 14.20
CA ALA A 102 7.70 0.87 15.25
C ALA A 102 8.41 2.11 15.84
N ALA A 103 7.73 3.26 15.86
CA ALA A 103 8.30 4.53 16.33
C ALA A 103 7.83 4.85 17.75
N PHE A 104 7.93 3.90 18.68
CA PHE A 104 7.90 4.16 20.13
C PHE A 104 8.81 3.18 20.91
N ALA A 105 9.79 2.54 20.25
CA ALA A 105 10.80 1.76 20.96
C ALA A 105 11.89 2.71 21.50
N ALA A 106 12.06 2.66 22.81
CA ALA A 106 12.91 3.45 23.71
C ALA A 106 14.31 3.84 23.22
N PRO A 107 14.93 4.91 23.78
CA PRO A 107 16.28 5.31 23.46
C PRO A 107 17.26 4.26 23.97
N GLY A 108 17.94 3.54 23.07
CA GLY A 108 19.00 2.59 23.46
C GLY A 108 19.35 1.48 22.48
N ALA A 109 18.64 1.31 21.35
CA ALA A 109 19.02 0.31 20.35
C ALA A 109 19.96 0.94 19.29
N GLY A 110 21.19 0.44 19.22
CA GLY A 110 22.20 0.86 18.25
C GLY A 110 21.82 0.59 16.78
N PRO A 111 22.62 1.09 15.82
CA PRO A 111 22.27 1.14 14.41
C PRO A 111 22.51 -0.23 13.75
N ALA A 112 21.64 -1.22 14.01
CA ALA A 112 21.71 -2.52 13.32
C ALA A 112 20.42 -3.36 13.39
N ALA A 113 19.26 -2.75 13.65
CA ALA A 113 17.97 -3.43 13.53
C ALA A 113 17.24 -3.01 12.24
N ALA A 114 17.97 -3.01 11.12
CA ALA A 114 17.39 -2.90 9.80
C ALA A 114 16.65 -4.21 9.47
N TRP A 115 15.36 -4.25 9.84
CA TRP A 115 14.27 -4.84 9.06
C TRP A 115 14.63 -6.09 8.22
N SER A 116 15.20 -7.13 8.84
CA SER A 116 15.28 -8.45 8.21
C SER A 116 13.93 -9.17 8.36
N GLY A 117 12.92 -8.71 7.61
CA GLY A 117 11.66 -9.40 7.44
C GLY A 117 11.80 -10.49 6.38
N ILE A 118 11.82 -11.75 6.81
CA ILE A 118 11.80 -12.93 5.95
C ILE A 118 10.54 -12.89 5.07
N TRP A 119 10.72 -12.87 3.75
CA TRP A 119 9.66 -13.01 2.75
C TRP A 119 9.16 -14.46 2.72
N ILE A 120 8.22 -14.83 3.59
CA ILE A 120 7.54 -16.12 3.50
C ILE A 120 6.36 -15.97 2.55
N GLY A 121 6.66 -15.96 1.25
CA GLY A 121 5.71 -16.20 0.17
C GLY A 121 6.31 -17.30 -0.70
N GLU A 122 5.89 -18.55 -0.47
CA GLU A 122 6.31 -19.69 -1.29
C GLU A 122 5.80 -19.46 -2.73
N MET A 123 6.65 -18.94 -3.62
CA MET A 123 6.35 -18.84 -5.05
C MET A 123 6.38 -20.26 -5.65
N ARG A 124 5.21 -20.91 -5.68
CA ARG A 124 5.01 -22.09 -6.51
C ARG A 124 4.88 -21.65 -7.96
N TYR A 125 6.02 -21.52 -8.63
CA TYR A 125 6.05 -21.51 -10.08
C TYR A 125 5.55 -22.87 -10.57
N ALA A 126 4.39 -22.89 -11.21
CA ALA A 126 3.98 -24.03 -12.01
C ALA A 126 4.96 -24.15 -13.18
N ARG A 127 6.01 -24.98 -13.03
CA ARG A 127 6.84 -25.41 -14.15
C ARG A 127 5.97 -26.29 -15.05
N GLY A 128 5.41 -25.68 -16.10
CA GLY A 128 5.16 -26.39 -17.33
C GLY A 128 6.51 -26.87 -17.87
N GLY A 129 6.68 -28.19 -17.95
CA GLY A 129 7.87 -28.85 -18.47
C GLY A 129 7.45 -30.17 -19.08
N GLU A 130 7.70 -30.29 -20.37
CA GLU A 130 7.25 -31.33 -21.29
C GLU A 130 7.55 -32.75 -20.83
N ARG A 131 6.60 -33.67 -21.05
CA ARG A 131 6.85 -35.10 -20.98
C ARG A 131 7.61 -35.52 -22.25
N HIS A 132 8.92 -35.59 -22.16
CA HIS A 132 9.69 -36.54 -22.97
C HIS A 132 9.85 -37.82 -22.14
N ALA A 133 9.12 -38.86 -22.52
CA ALA A 133 9.45 -40.23 -22.20
C ALA A 133 9.33 -41.05 -23.49
N ALA A 134 10.38 -41.83 -23.72
CA ALA A 134 10.77 -42.54 -24.93
C ALA A 134 9.78 -43.60 -25.41
#